data_AF-A0A840RE91-F1
#
_entry.id   AF-A0A840RE91-F1
#
_cell.length_a   1.000
_cell.length_b   1.000
_cell.length_c   1.000
_cell.angle_alpha   90.00
_cell.angle_beta   90.00
_cell.angle_gamma   90.00
#
_symmetry.space_group_name_H-M   'P 1'
#
loop_
_entity.id
_entity.type
_entity.pdbx_description
1 polymer ?
#
loop_
_entity_poly.entity_id
_entity_poly.type
_entity_poly.pdbx_seq_one_letter_code
_entity_poly.pdbx_strand_id
1 'polypeptide(L)'
;MATARAMLGEAPCLCCGKPTPVKEQANGLAIMTCNWCDVKVQSFSKISDAKMRARIIGGAPVKPASPSPAPAAAPAPAAEPARRGGLIL
;
A
#
# COMPACT_ATOMS: atom_id res chain seq x y z
N MET A 1 -13.03 28.07 -5.31
CA MET A 1 -13.02 26.80 -6.06
C MET A 1 -12.92 25.67 -5.04
N ALA A 2 -13.90 24.78 -4.98
CA ALA A 2 -13.83 23.65 -4.04
C ALA A 2 -12.77 22.67 -4.54
N THR A 3 -11.69 22.50 -3.78
CA THR A 3 -10.66 21.48 -4.08
C THR A 3 -11.36 20.13 -4.16
N ALA A 4 -11.24 19.45 -5.30
CA ALA A 4 -11.76 18.10 -5.46
C ALA A 4 -11.16 17.22 -4.36
N ARG A 5 -12.02 16.66 -3.52
CA ARG A 5 -11.60 15.80 -2.40
C ARG A 5 -10.91 14.57 -2.97
N ALA A 6 -9.68 14.32 -2.53
CA ALA A 6 -8.86 13.24 -3.07
C ALA A 6 -9.49 11.87 -2.77
N MET A 7 -9.53 11.00 -3.78
CA MET A 7 -9.73 9.58 -3.56
C MET A 7 -8.43 9.02 -2.99
N LEU A 8 -8.50 8.37 -1.83
CA LEU A 8 -7.33 7.81 -1.15
C LEU A 8 -7.02 6.38 -1.63
N GLY A 9 -8.04 5.66 -2.06
CA GLY A 9 -7.95 4.30 -2.61
C GLY A 9 -9.17 3.47 -2.23
N GLU A 10 -9.02 2.15 -2.22
CA GLU A 10 -10.07 1.21 -1.80
C GLU A 10 -9.62 0.42 -0.57
N ALA A 11 -10.52 0.21 0.39
CA ALA A 11 -10.29 -0.62 1.56
C ALA A 11 -11.45 -1.61 1.76
N PRO A 12 -11.20 -2.79 2.37
CA PRO A 12 -12.27 -3.72 2.68
C PRO A 12 -13.16 -3.15 3.79
N CYS A 13 -14.47 -3.18 3.55
CA CYS A 13 -15.48 -2.73 4.51
C CYS A 13 -15.32 -3.47 5.86
N LEU A 14 -15.42 -2.74 6.97
CA LEU A 14 -15.31 -3.31 8.32
C LEU A 14 -16.47 -4.26 8.68
N CYS A 15 -17.58 -4.17 7.97
CA CYS A 15 -18.78 -4.96 8.22
C CYS A 15 -18.88 -6.18 7.27
N CYS A 16 -18.84 -5.95 5.96
CA CYS A 16 -19.08 -6.99 4.96
C CYS A 16 -17.83 -7.43 4.16
N GLY A 17 -16.67 -6.82 4.43
CA GLY A 17 -15.40 -7.16 3.76
C GLY A 17 -15.29 -6.77 2.28
N LYS A 18 -16.36 -6.29 1.65
CA LYS A 18 -16.36 -5.86 0.24
C LYS A 18 -15.40 -4.67 0.03
N PRO A 19 -14.73 -4.57 -1.13
CA PRO A 19 -13.90 -3.41 -1.46
C PRO A 19 -14.79 -2.16 -1.53
N THR A 20 -14.35 -1.11 -0.86
CA THR A 20 -15.09 0.15 -0.75
C THR A 20 -14.15 1.34 -0.89
N PRO A 21 -14.59 2.40 -1.60
CA PRO A 21 -13.75 3.57 -1.81
C PRO A 21 -13.57 4.35 -0.50
N VAL A 22 -12.33 4.69 -0.21
CA VAL A 22 -11.93 5.60 0.87
C VAL A 22 -11.60 6.95 0.24
N LYS A 23 -12.23 8.00 0.77
CA LYS A 23 -12.10 9.38 0.29
C LYS A 23 -11.58 10.27 1.40
N GLU A 24 -10.96 11.38 1.01
CA GLU A 24 -10.61 12.42 1.96
C GLU A 24 -11.80 13.34 2.24
N GLN A 25 -11.97 13.74 3.49
CA GLN A 25 -12.98 14.69 3.94
C GLN A 25 -12.46 16.13 3.88
N ALA A 26 -13.35 17.10 4.13
CA ALA A 26 -12.97 18.51 4.20
C ALA A 26 -11.99 18.83 5.35
N ASN A 27 -11.96 18.00 6.40
CA ASN A 27 -11.04 18.13 7.53
C ASN A 27 -9.69 17.40 7.29
N GLY A 28 -9.45 16.87 6.08
CA GLY A 28 -8.26 16.09 5.74
C GLY A 28 -8.23 14.65 6.26
N LEU A 29 -9.31 14.19 6.91
CA LEU A 29 -9.40 12.84 7.45
C LEU A 29 -10.07 11.87 6.46
N ALA A 30 -9.77 10.58 6.57
CA ALA A 30 -10.37 9.55 5.75
C ALA A 30 -11.83 9.25 6.13
N ILE A 31 -12.67 9.09 5.10
CA ILE A 31 -14.03 8.55 5.19
C ILE A 31 -14.20 7.39 4.23
N MET A 32 -14.92 6.38 4.69
CA MET A 32 -15.35 5.24 3.91
C MET A 32 -16.87 5.12 3.97
N THR A 33 -17.51 4.89 2.84
CA THR A 33 -18.94 4.58 2.77
C THR A 33 -19.10 3.33 1.93
N CYS A 34 -19.65 2.28 2.54
CA CYS A 34 -19.90 1.02 1.86
C CYS A 34 -21.23 1.09 1.12
N ASN A 35 -21.19 0.93 -0.20
CA ASN A 35 -22.40 0.87 -1.02
C ASN A 35 -23.13 -0.48 -0.93
N TRP A 36 -22.53 -1.49 -0.29
CA TRP A 36 -23.11 -2.84 -0.19
C TRP A 36 -23.96 -3.04 1.06
N CYS A 37 -23.57 -2.44 2.18
CA CYS A 37 -24.27 -2.58 3.45
C CYS A 37 -24.52 -1.24 4.15
N ASP A 38 -24.38 -0.12 3.42
CA ASP A 38 -24.64 1.25 3.88
C ASP A 38 -23.84 1.72 5.09
N VAL A 39 -22.86 0.95 5.54
CA VAL A 39 -21.99 1.31 6.66
C VAL A 39 -21.11 2.50 6.27
N LYS A 40 -21.18 3.54 7.10
CA LYS A 40 -20.36 4.75 7.02
C LYS A 40 -19.35 4.74 8.15
N VAL A 41 -18.08 4.88 7.82
CA VAL A 41 -16.99 4.98 8.79
C VAL A 41 -16.26 6.29 8.52
N GLN A 42 -16.24 7.16 9.52
CA GLN A 42 -15.57 8.46 9.47
C GLN A 42 -14.46 8.50 10.51
N SER A 43 -13.31 9.03 10.12
CA SER A 43 -12.22 9.31 11.05
C SER A 43 -12.44 10.64 11.75
N PHE A 44 -12.32 10.66 13.08
CA PHE A 44 -12.42 11.88 13.90
C PHE A 44 -11.10 12.29 14.55
N SER A 45 -10.06 11.47 14.43
CA SER A 45 -8.75 11.70 15.01
C SER A 45 -7.66 11.22 14.05
N LYS A 46 -6.43 11.74 14.21
CA LYS A 46 -5.26 11.28 13.43
C LYS A 46 -4.99 9.79 13.60
N ILE A 47 -5.31 9.23 14.76
CA ILE A 47 -5.14 7.80 15.06
C ILE A 47 -6.13 6.96 14.23
N SER A 48 -7.40 7.37 14.19
CA SER A 48 -8.43 6.69 13.40
C SER A 48 -8.15 6.80 11.89
N ASP A 49 -7.68 7.97 11.44
CA ASP A 49 -7.29 8.20 10.05
C ASP A 49 -6.13 7.29 9.62
N ALA A 50 -5.05 7.24 10.40
CA ALA A 50 -3.91 6.36 10.13
C ALA A 50 -4.33 4.89 10.04
N LYS A 51 -5.21 4.43 10.94
CA LYS A 51 -5.75 3.05 10.90
C LYS A 51 -6.59 2.80 9.66
N MET A 52 -7.37 3.77 9.19
CA MET A 52 -8.17 3.62 7.97
C MET A 52 -7.29 3.60 6.73
N ARG A 53 -6.31 4.52 6.63
CA ARG A 53 -5.36 4.59 5.52
C ARG A 53 -4.48 3.34 5.42
N ALA A 54 -4.09 2.75 6.55
CA ALA A 54 -3.31 1.51 6.59
C ALA A 54 -4.06 0.29 6.01
N ARG A 55 -5.38 0.36 5.84
CA ARG A 55 -6.21 -0.72 5.28
C ARG A 55 -6.46 -0.58 3.78
N ILE A 56 -5.97 0.49 3.16
CA ILE A 56 -6.17 0.74 1.74
C ILE A 56 -5.33 -0.26 0.93
N ILE A 57 -6.00 -1.01 0.07
CA ILE A 57 -5.42 -1.97 -0.86
C ILE A 57 -5.05 -1.20 -2.14
N GLY A 58 -3.78 -1.24 -2.54
CA GLY A 58 -3.32 -0.67 -3.82
C GLY A 58 -3.16 0.86 -3.88
N GLY A 59 -3.51 1.59 -2.82
CA GLY A 59 -3.14 2.99 -2.65
C GLY A 59 -1.68 3.07 -2.19
N ALA A 60 -0.84 3.79 -2.92
CA ALA A 60 0.56 4.00 -2.54
C ALA A 60 0.64 4.39 -1.06
N PRO A 61 1.52 3.76 -0.26
CA PRO A 61 1.66 4.10 1.14
C PRO A 61 2.05 5.57 1.23
N VAL A 62 1.26 6.39 1.93
CA VAL A 62 1.76 7.66 2.46
C VAL A 62 2.78 7.27 3.52
N LYS A 63 4.00 7.00 3.08
CA LYS A 63 5.16 6.65 3.90
C LYS A 63 5.30 7.75 4.96
N PRO A 64 5.21 7.46 6.27
CA PRO A 64 5.80 8.35 7.25
C PRO A 64 7.29 8.42 6.88
N ALA A 65 7.83 9.62 6.65
CA ALA A 65 9.23 9.81 6.32
C ALA A 65 10.10 9.23 7.45
N SER A 66 10.57 8.00 7.27
CA SER A 66 11.62 7.39 8.07
C SER A 66 12.81 7.18 7.14
N PRO A 67 13.99 7.76 7.42
CA PRO A 67 15.18 7.50 6.63
C PRO A 67 15.60 6.06 6.91
N SER A 68 15.51 5.18 5.91
CA SER A 68 16.07 3.83 6.00
C SER A 68 17.41 3.82 5.27
N PRO A 69 18.51 3.37 5.89
CA PRO A 69 19.77 3.12 5.20
C PRO A 69 19.60 2.01 4.15
N ALA A 70 20.43 2.09 3.11
CA ALA A 70 20.37 1.29 1.88
C ALA A 70 20.51 -0.23 2.09
N PRO A 71 19.99 -1.07 1.17
CA PRO A 71 20.13 -2.52 1.25
C PRO A 71 21.58 -2.96 1.06
N ALA A 72 22.05 -3.85 1.95
CA ALA A 72 23.34 -4.54 1.81
C ALA A 72 23.32 -5.49 0.60
N ALA A 73 24.36 -5.42 -0.22
CA ALA A 73 24.55 -6.29 -1.39
C ALA A 73 24.70 -7.77 -0.98
N ALA A 74 23.98 -8.65 -1.66
CA ALA A 74 24.10 -10.11 -1.50
C ALA A 74 25.36 -10.66 -2.20
N PRO A 75 25.90 -11.81 -1.77
CA PRO A 75 27.22 -12.31 -2.20
C PRO A 75 27.20 -12.92 -3.60
N ALA A 76 28.35 -12.83 -4.29
CA ALA A 76 28.59 -13.42 -5.60
C ALA A 76 28.63 -14.97 -5.54
N PRO A 77 28.06 -15.69 -6.52
CA PRO A 77 28.26 -17.13 -6.64
C PRO A 77 29.70 -17.48 -7.03
N ALA A 78 30.25 -18.49 -6.36
CA ALA A 78 31.58 -19.05 -6.60
C ALA A 78 31.65 -19.91 -7.88
N ALA A 79 32.85 -19.99 -8.45
CA ALA A 79 33.20 -20.61 -9.72
C ALA A 79 32.93 -22.12 -9.82
N GLU A 80 32.65 -22.59 -11.05
CA GLU A 80 32.52 -24.00 -11.42
C GLU A 80 33.77 -24.46 -12.22
N PRO A 81 34.37 -25.65 -11.96
CA PRO A 81 35.60 -26.09 -12.61
C PRO A 81 35.39 -26.87 -13.93
N ALA A 82 36.46 -26.85 -14.73
CA ALA A 82 36.59 -27.26 -16.13
C ALA A 82 36.27 -28.72 -16.49
N ARG A 83 35.72 -28.95 -17.70
CA ARG A 83 36.00 -30.11 -18.57
C ARG A 83 35.78 -29.78 -20.06
N ARG A 84 36.86 -29.82 -20.87
CA ARG A 84 36.77 -30.20 -22.30
C ARG A 84 38.02 -30.99 -22.69
N GLY A 85 37.86 -32.31 -22.72
CA GLY A 85 38.70 -33.18 -23.52
C GLY A 85 38.06 -33.36 -24.91
N GLY A 86 38.91 -33.34 -25.94
CA GLY A 86 38.77 -34.06 -27.22
C GLY A 86 37.56 -33.79 -28.13
N LEU A 87 37.82 -33.28 -29.35
CA LEU A 87 37.79 -34.05 -30.61
C LEU A 87 37.44 -33.15 -31.84
N ILE A 88 38.08 -33.48 -32.97
CA ILE A 88 37.77 -33.21 -34.41
C ILE A 88 38.08 -31.82 -35.01
N LEU A 89 39.23 -31.69 -35.69
CA LEU A 89 39.36 -31.67 -37.16
C LEU A 89 40.82 -31.90 -37.60
#